data_AF-A0A9W9N8J4-F1
#
_entry.id   AF-A0A9W9N8J4-F1
#
_cell.length_a   1.000
_cell.length_b   1.000
_cell.length_c   1.000
_cell.angle_alpha   90.00
_cell.angle_beta   90.00
_cell.angle_gamma   90.00
#
_symmetry.space_group_name_H-M   'P 1'
#
loop_
_entity.id
_entity.type
_entity.pdbx_description
1 polymer ?
#
loop_
_entity_poly.entity_id
_entity_poly.type
_entity_poly.pdbx_seq_one_letter_code
_entity_poly.pdbx_strand_id
1 'polypeptide(L)'
;MSFYVSSNQMIEYSKPFSQHHRATVFNGKPQYNEIISEEASGRNIKRLANTHEARGEVLVMVSASHKVRDLSRKIVCKHLEQRVRLYETEFQPS
;
A
#
# COMPACT_ATOMS: atom_id res chain seq x y z
N MET A 1 7.64 -16.71 2.97
CA MET A 1 6.17 -16.85 2.96
C MET A 1 5.70 -16.38 1.58
N SER A 2 5.22 -17.29 0.73
CA SER A 2 4.81 -16.97 -0.65
C SER A 2 3.29 -17.07 -0.77
N PHE A 3 2.67 -16.05 -1.37
CA PHE A 3 1.24 -16.02 -1.64
C PHE A 3 1.03 -16.14 -3.15
N TYR A 4 0.30 -17.16 -3.59
CA TYR A 4 -0.01 -17.37 -5.00
C TYR A 4 -1.40 -16.82 -5.30
N VAL A 5 -1.48 -15.86 -6.23
CA VAL A 5 -2.75 -15.31 -6.71
C VAL A 5 -2.96 -15.82 -8.13
N SER A 6 -3.94 -16.71 -8.33
CA SER A 6 -4.28 -17.19 -9.67
C SER A 6 -5.00 -16.09 -10.45
N SER A 7 -4.36 -15.59 -11.51
CA SER A 7 -4.81 -14.48 -12.35
C SER A 7 -6.01 -14.81 -13.27
N ASN A 8 -6.55 -16.03 -13.25
CA ASN A 8 -7.46 -16.52 -14.29
C ASN A 8 -8.95 -16.25 -14.04
N GLN A 9 -9.32 -15.43 -13.05
CA GLN A 9 -10.70 -15.00 -12.86
C GLN A 9 -10.80 -13.48 -13.03
N MET A 10 -11.58 -13.02 -14.01
CA MET A 10 -12.06 -11.64 -14.05
C MET A 10 -12.96 -11.42 -12.82
N ILE A 11 -12.35 -10.94 -11.74
CA ILE A 11 -13.01 -10.42 -10.56
C ILE A 11 -13.64 -9.06 -10.95
N GLU A 12 -14.94 -9.06 -11.23
CA GLU A 12 -15.72 -7.87 -11.60
C GLU A 12 -15.85 -6.88 -10.43
N TYR A 13 -15.87 -7.40 -9.19
CA TYR A 13 -15.89 -6.65 -7.93
C TYR A 13 -15.01 -7.32 -6.89
N SER A 14 -14.27 -6.51 -6.13
CA SER A 14 -13.32 -6.89 -5.09
C SER A 14 -13.64 -8.23 -4.41
N LYS A 15 -12.76 -9.22 -4.52
CA LYS A 15 -12.99 -10.58 -3.98
C LYS A 15 -12.18 -10.82 -2.71
N PRO A 16 -12.74 -11.44 -1.66
CA PRO A 16 -11.95 -11.84 -0.50
C PRO A 16 -10.75 -12.70 -0.87
N PHE A 17 -9.58 -12.32 -0.37
CA PHE A 17 -8.37 -13.10 -0.41
C PHE A 17 -8.47 -14.19 0.66
N SER A 18 -8.93 -15.38 0.24
CA SER A 18 -9.23 -16.57 1.08
C SER A 18 -10.54 -16.51 1.87
N GLN A 19 -10.89 -17.67 2.45
CA GLN A 19 -12.07 -17.87 3.32
C GLN A 19 -12.03 -17.04 4.61
N HIS A 20 -10.86 -16.57 5.04
CA HIS A 20 -10.74 -15.80 6.28
C HIS A 20 -11.10 -14.32 6.13
N HIS A 21 -11.35 -13.83 4.91
CA HIS A 21 -11.76 -12.44 4.64
C HIS A 21 -10.82 -11.36 5.22
N ARG A 22 -9.54 -11.69 5.45
CA ARG A 22 -8.54 -10.77 6.04
C ARG A 22 -7.90 -9.81 5.06
N ALA A 23 -8.05 -10.07 3.77
CA ALA A 23 -7.57 -9.22 2.69
C ALA A 23 -8.55 -9.31 1.52
N THR A 24 -8.46 -8.36 0.60
CA THR A 24 -9.33 -8.26 -0.57
C THR A 24 -8.47 -8.07 -1.80
N VAL A 25 -8.77 -8.83 -2.85
CA VAL A 25 -8.12 -8.72 -4.15
C VAL A 25 -8.93 -7.77 -5.02
N PHE A 26 -8.24 -6.78 -5.56
CA PHE A 26 -8.77 -5.84 -6.54
C PHE A 26 -8.13 -6.10 -7.89
N ASN A 27 -8.92 -5.95 -8.95
CA ASN A 27 -8.43 -6.04 -10.32
C ASN A 27 -7.91 -4.70 -10.83
N GLY A 28 -6.94 -4.75 -11.74
CA GLY A 28 -6.39 -3.59 -12.42
C GLY A 28 -5.17 -2.98 -11.73
N LYS A 29 -4.86 -1.73 -12.09
CA LYS A 29 -3.69 -1.03 -11.58
C LYS A 29 -4.03 -0.32 -10.26
N PRO A 30 -3.24 -0.49 -9.20
CA PRO A 30 -3.44 0.24 -7.94
C PRO A 30 -3.39 1.75 -8.16
N GLN A 31 -4.32 2.48 -7.52
CA GLN A 31 -4.29 3.94 -7.44
C GLN A 31 -3.29 4.36 -6.35
N TYR A 32 -1.99 4.24 -6.64
CA TYR A 32 -0.91 4.47 -5.66
C TYR A 32 -1.02 5.80 -4.91
N ASN A 33 -1.48 6.86 -5.58
CA ASN A 33 -1.60 8.18 -4.97
C ASN A 33 -2.66 8.18 -3.87
N GLU A 34 -3.83 7.62 -4.14
CA GLU A 34 -4.94 7.53 -3.17
C GLU A 34 -4.54 6.65 -2.00
N ILE A 35 -3.95 5.48 -2.28
CA ILE A 35 -3.52 4.53 -1.25
C ILE A 35 -2.50 5.19 -0.30
N ILE A 36 -1.44 5.81 -0.84
CA ILE A 36 -0.41 6.45 0.00
C ILE A 36 -1.00 7.64 0.78
N SER A 37 -1.89 8.42 0.16
CA SER A 37 -2.55 9.55 0.83
C SER A 37 -3.44 9.09 1.98
N GLU A 38 -4.18 8.00 1.80
CA GLU A 38 -5.07 7.45 2.83
C GLU A 38 -4.26 6.87 4.00
N GLU A 39 -3.19 6.14 3.72
CA GLU A 39 -2.28 5.64 4.76
C GLU A 39 -1.57 6.79 5.49
N ALA A 40 -1.16 7.83 4.77
CA ALA A 40 -0.60 9.05 5.37
C ALA A 40 -1.63 9.81 6.22
N SER A 41 -2.93 9.76 5.90
CA SER A 41 -3.94 10.35 6.78
C SER A 41 -4.07 9.61 8.12
N GLY A 42 -3.65 8.34 8.17
CA GLY A 42 -3.85 7.45 9.31
C GLY A 42 -5.32 7.09 9.54
N ARG A 43 -6.21 7.32 8.55
CA ARG A 43 -7.64 6.99 8.60
C ARG A 43 -7.89 5.52 8.92
N ASN A 44 -7.03 4.63 8.40
CA ASN A 44 -7.18 3.18 8.55
C ASN A 44 -6.56 2.63 9.85
N ILE A 45 -5.87 3.47 10.64
CA ILE A 45 -5.27 3.06 11.91
C ILE A 45 -6.35 3.13 13.00
N LYS A 46 -6.72 1.98 13.57
CA LYS A 46 -7.63 1.92 14.71
C LYS A 46 -7.02 2.61 15.93
N ARG A 47 -7.57 3.75 16.31
CA ARG A 47 -7.17 4.48 17.53
C ARG A 47 -8.01 4.02 18.71
N LEU A 48 -7.38 3.92 19.88
CA LEU A 48 -8.12 3.72 21.13
C LEU A 48 -8.88 5.00 21.47
N ALA A 49 -10.15 4.86 21.84
CA ALA A 49 -10.95 5.99 22.29
C ALA A 49 -10.28 6.67 23.49
N ASN A 50 -10.37 8.00 23.57
CA ASN A 50 -9.79 8.83 24.64
C ASN A 50 -8.26 8.85 24.70
N THR A 51 -7.57 8.44 23.63
CA THR A 51 -6.11 8.62 23.48
C THR A 51 -5.81 9.67 22.41
N HIS A 52 -4.95 10.64 22.74
CA HIS A 52 -4.41 11.61 21.77
C HIS A 52 -3.10 11.08 21.17
N GLU A 53 -3.08 9.83 20.71
CA GLU A 53 -1.92 9.29 20.01
C GLU A 53 -1.83 9.92 18.62
N ALA A 54 -0.75 10.67 18.40
CA ALA A 54 -0.40 11.17 17.08
C ALA A 54 -0.02 10.00 16.16
N ARG A 55 -0.32 10.13 14.87
CA ARG A 55 0.09 9.16 13.86
C ARG A 55 1.61 9.01 13.89
N GLY A 56 2.10 7.77 13.93
CA GLY A 56 3.51 7.46 13.78
C GLY A 56 4.05 7.74 12.36
N GLU A 57 5.29 7.36 12.14
CA GLU A 57 5.93 7.40 10.82
C GLU A 57 5.33 6.33 9.89
N VAL A 58 5.16 6.66 8.61
CA VAL A 58 4.74 5.69 7.58
C VAL A 58 5.93 5.35 6.71
N LEU A 59 6.26 4.07 6.59
CA LEU A 59 7.33 3.57 5.75
C LEU A 59 6.75 2.91 4.49
N VAL A 60 7.05 3.48 3.33
CA VAL A 60 6.72 2.90 2.02
C VAL A 60 7.92 2.12 1.53
N MET A 61 7.79 0.80 1.39
CA MET A 61 8.84 -0.07 0.84
C MET A 61 8.50 -0.45 -0.60
N VAL A 62 9.45 -0.33 -1.52
CA VAL A 62 9.23 -0.64 -2.94
C VAL A 62 10.35 -1.50 -3.51
N SER A 63 9.98 -2.71 -3.95
CA SER A 63 10.77 -3.57 -4.85
C SER A 63 9.96 -3.76 -6.12
N ALA A 64 10.19 -2.93 -7.14
CA ALA A 64 9.40 -2.97 -8.36
C ALA A 64 10.18 -2.40 -9.56
N SER A 65 9.60 -2.55 -10.75
CA SER A 65 10.11 -1.90 -11.96
C SER A 65 10.34 -0.40 -11.77
N HIS A 66 11.28 0.16 -12.55
CA HIS A 66 11.64 1.59 -12.47
C HIS A 66 10.43 2.52 -12.55
N LYS A 67 9.44 2.21 -13.38
CA LYS A 67 8.21 3.01 -13.54
C LYS A 67 7.42 3.12 -12.23
N VAL A 68 7.26 2.01 -11.50
CA VAL A 68 6.51 1.99 -10.23
C VAL A 68 7.32 2.66 -9.14
N ARG A 69 8.62 2.36 -9.07
CA ARG A 69 9.54 3.00 -8.11
C ARG A 69 9.55 4.52 -8.25
N ASP A 70 9.69 5.04 -9.47
CA ASP A 70 9.75 6.48 -9.72
C ASP A 70 8.39 7.16 -9.47
N LEU A 71 7.28 6.46 -9.73
CA LEU A 71 5.95 6.92 -9.36
C LEU A 71 5.79 7.01 -7.83
N SER A 72 6.17 5.97 -7.10
CA SER A 72 6.13 5.96 -5.63
C SER A 72 6.98 7.08 -5.05
N ARG A 73 8.19 7.31 -5.59
CA ARG A 73 9.05 8.44 -5.20
C ARG A 73 8.35 9.77 -5.35
N LYS A 74 7.75 10.03 -6.52
CA LYS A 74 7.00 11.28 -6.77
C LYS A 74 5.84 11.49 -5.79
N ILE A 75 5.14 10.41 -5.42
CA ILE A 75 4.01 10.50 -4.48
C ILE A 75 4.51 10.74 -3.06
N VAL A 76 5.50 9.97 -2.60
CA VAL A 76 6.04 10.10 -1.24
C VAL A 76 6.66 11.47 -1.02
N CYS A 77 7.32 12.06 -2.03
CA CYS A 77 7.85 13.42 -1.95
C CYS A 77 6.78 14.47 -1.56
N LYS A 78 5.51 14.26 -1.93
CA LYS A 78 4.40 15.16 -1.55
C LYS A 78 3.96 15.01 -0.10
N HIS A 79 4.35 13.92 0.57
CA HIS A 79 3.89 13.55 1.91
C HIS A 79 5.04 13.56 2.95
N LEU A 80 6.19 14.18 2.63
CA LEU A 80 7.34 14.22 3.52
C LEU A 80 7.05 14.94 4.85
N GLU A 81 6.30 16.05 4.80
CA GLU A 81 5.87 16.80 6.00
C GLU A 81 4.97 15.97 6.92
N GLN A 82 4.28 14.98 6.35
CA GLN A 82 3.44 14.05 7.08
C GLN A 82 4.23 12.82 7.55
N ARG A 83 5.56 12.90 7.72
CA ARG A 83 6.39 11.79 8.23
C ARG A 83 6.23 10.49 7.43
N VAL A 84 6.16 10.61 6.10
CA VAL A 84 6.18 9.44 5.20
C VAL A 84 7.60 9.30 4.64
N ARG A 85 8.18 8.10 4.74
CA ARG A 85 9.50 7.78 4.19
C ARG A 85 9.40 6.70 3.12
N LEU A 86 10.33 6.74 2.17
CA LEU A 86 10.47 5.75 1.11
C LEU A 86 11.75 4.94 1.32
N TYR A 87 11.63 3.61 1.24
CA TYR A 87 12.75 2.69 1.20
C TYR A 87 12.68 1.87 -0.09
N GLU A 88 13.67 2.07 -0.96
CA GLU A 88 13.76 1.39 -2.25
C GLU A 88 14.68 0.18 -2.11
N THR A 89 14.23 -0.97 -2.60
CA THR A 89 15.04 -2.18 -2.66
C THR A 89 15.28 -2.59 -4.10
N GLU A 90 16.36 -3.33 -4.34
CA GLU A 90 16.62 -3.86 -5.67
C GLU A 90 15.49 -4.81 -6.09
N PHE A 91 14.99 -4.59 -7.30
CA PHE A 91 14.03 -5.50 -7.93
C PHE A 91 14.81 -6.56 -8.68
N GLN A 92 14.77 -7.80 -8.20
CA GLN A 92 15.34 -8.96 -8.87
C GLN A 92 14.21 -9.72 -9.58
N PRO A 93 14.05 -9.59 -10.91
CA PRO A 93 13.14 -10.44 -11.64
C PRO A 93 13.70 -11.87 -11.63
N SER A 94 13.02 -12.78 -10.92
CA SER A 94 13.26 -14.22 -10.96
C SER A 94 12.73 -14.85 -12.25
#